data_AF-A0A9W8K9F8-F1
#
_entry.id   AF-A0A9W8K9F8-F1
#
_cell.length_a   1.000
_cell.length_b   1.000
_cell.length_c   1.000
_cell.angle_alpha   90.00
_cell.angle_beta   90.00
_cell.angle_gamma   90.00
#
_symmetry.space_group_name_H-M   'P 1'
#
loop_
_entity.id
_entity.type
_entity.pdbx_description
1 polymer ?
#
loop_
_entity_poly.entity_id
_entity_poly.type
_entity_poly.pdbx_seq_one_letter_code
_entity_poly.pdbx_strand_id
1 'polypeptide(L)'
;MYSPPLEYLFPVPSLPLSQLSPAHFPGVSPKSTAALQSVLKDNHTKWHVFFNEMRFHNHAAHRAIASWALGADAGAIQKGYKLDCHYEKPAFESPGAITSDNFYEHLGDDKYYNAYMQFLVQFIKEKGATAALEEFVFSRRANVGPSANIPTEKQPQILSRFLAGLVHSMIHVGYGAEFGLSGMVVEGLLP
;
A
#
# COMPACT_ATOMS: atom_id res chain seq x y z
N MET A 1 -10.75 15.91 -9.12
CA MET A 1 -10.59 15.72 -7.66
C MET A 1 -9.12 15.91 -7.33
N TYR A 2 -8.80 16.60 -6.24
CA TYR A 2 -7.42 16.83 -5.82
C TYR A 2 -6.88 15.59 -5.09
N SER A 3 -5.89 14.91 -5.67
CA SER A 3 -5.11 13.93 -4.91
C SER A 3 -4.49 14.62 -3.69
N PRO A 4 -4.56 14.04 -2.48
CA PRO A 4 -3.91 14.62 -1.32
C PRO A 4 -2.40 14.79 -1.55
N PRO A 5 -1.77 15.75 -0.86
CA PRO A 5 -0.32 15.89 -0.91
C PRO A 5 0.35 14.57 -0.52
N LEU A 6 1.38 14.16 -1.26
CA LEU A 6 2.11 12.91 -0.99
C LEU A 6 2.76 12.90 0.40
N GLU A 7 2.93 14.08 1.02
CA GLU A 7 3.36 14.30 2.40
C GLU A 7 2.40 13.66 3.42
N TYR A 8 1.10 13.62 3.11
CA TYR A 8 0.11 12.94 3.96
C TYR A 8 0.27 11.41 3.89
N LEU A 9 0.55 10.88 2.70
CA LEU A 9 0.72 9.44 2.50
C LEU A 9 2.04 8.92 3.07
N PHE A 10 3.10 9.74 2.98
CA PHE A 10 4.45 9.38 3.41
C PHE A 10 5.04 10.47 4.34
N PRO A 11 4.50 10.60 5.57
CA PRO A 11 5.07 11.49 6.58
C PRO A 11 6.41 10.93 7.10
N VAL A 12 7.00 11.59 8.09
CA VAL A 12 8.12 10.99 8.83
C VAL A 12 7.61 9.71 9.50
N PRO A 13 8.27 8.55 9.33
CA PRO A 13 7.84 7.32 9.97
C PRO A 13 7.72 7.46 11.48
N SER A 14 6.63 6.93 12.04
CA SER A 14 6.38 6.90 13.48
C SER A 14 7.46 6.11 14.22
N LEU A 15 7.68 6.47 15.48
CA LEU A 15 8.49 5.66 16.38
C LEU A 15 7.69 4.43 16.87
N PRO A 16 8.36 3.33 17.25
CA PRO A 16 7.70 2.17 17.82
C PRO A 16 6.82 2.57 19.01
N LEU A 17 5.54 2.20 18.96
CA LEU A 17 4.52 2.62 19.94
C LEU A 17 4.56 1.80 21.24
N SER A 18 5.30 0.68 21.25
CA SER A 18 5.42 -0.24 22.36
C SER A 18 6.84 -0.77 22.49
N GLN A 19 7.26 -1.12 23.71
CA GLN A 19 8.53 -1.83 23.94
C GLN A 19 8.54 -3.24 23.36
N LEU A 20 7.37 -3.78 23.01
CA LEU A 20 7.23 -5.07 22.33
C LEU A 20 7.39 -4.97 20.81
N SER A 21 7.30 -3.76 20.25
CA SER A 21 7.53 -3.52 18.83
C SER A 21 9.02 -3.62 18.52
N PRO A 22 9.40 -4.13 17.33
CA PRO A 22 10.80 -4.10 16.89
C PRO A 22 11.39 -2.70 16.99
N ALA A 23 12.55 -2.58 17.64
CA ALA A 23 13.24 -1.30 17.75
C ALA A 23 13.93 -0.94 16.44
N HIS A 24 13.91 0.34 16.08
CA HIS A 24 14.75 0.84 14.99
C HIS A 24 16.22 0.80 15.42
N PHE A 25 17.10 0.39 14.50
CA PHE A 25 18.52 0.31 14.76
C PHE A 25 19.15 1.72 14.73
N PRO A 26 20.26 1.93 15.47
CA PRO A 26 21.01 3.17 15.37
C PRO A 26 21.46 3.44 13.93
N GLY A 27 21.49 4.72 13.52
CA GLY A 27 21.96 5.14 12.18
C GLY A 27 20.97 6.01 11.41
N VAL A 28 19.69 5.99 11.79
CA VAL A 28 18.68 6.90 11.22
C VAL A 28 19.07 8.36 11.44
N SER A 29 18.91 9.18 10.41
CA SER A 29 19.21 10.61 10.41
C SER A 29 18.16 11.38 9.62
N PRO A 30 18.04 12.72 9.80
CA PRO A 30 17.14 13.52 8.96
C PRO A 30 17.39 13.34 7.45
N LYS A 31 18.66 13.13 7.06
CA LYS A 31 19.03 12.89 5.66
C LYS A 31 18.53 11.53 5.15
N SER A 32 18.66 10.45 5.93
CA SER A 32 18.16 9.14 5.52
C SER A 32 16.64 9.07 5.53
N THR A 33 15.97 9.75 6.48
CA THR A 33 14.51 9.90 6.49
C THR A 33 14.01 10.66 5.26
N ALA A 34 14.64 11.78 4.90
CA ALA A 34 14.27 12.52 3.69
C ALA A 34 14.46 11.67 2.41
N ALA A 35 15.52 10.86 2.36
CA ALA A 35 15.75 9.93 1.26
C ALA A 35 14.66 8.84 1.19
N LEU A 36 14.27 8.25 2.33
CA LEU A 36 13.16 7.30 2.40
C LEU A 36 11.86 7.93 1.88
N GLN A 37 11.48 9.11 2.39
CA GLN A 37 10.26 9.78 1.95
C GLN A 37 10.29 10.07 0.45
N SER A 38 11.43 10.53 -0.08
CA SER A 38 11.58 10.74 -1.53
C SER A 38 11.38 9.47 -2.33
N VAL A 39 11.96 8.34 -1.88
CA VAL A 39 11.84 7.04 -2.55
C VAL A 39 10.40 6.54 -2.53
N LEU A 40 9.72 6.60 -1.38
CA LEU A 40 8.33 6.14 -1.26
C LEU A 40 7.37 6.95 -2.13
N LYS A 41 7.52 8.28 -2.14
CA LYS A 41 6.72 9.17 -2.98
C LYS A 41 6.94 8.91 -4.47
N ASP A 42 8.20 8.71 -4.87
CA ASP A 42 8.55 8.40 -6.26
C ASP A 42 7.98 7.05 -6.68
N ASN A 43 8.09 6.03 -5.81
CA ASN A 43 7.57 4.70 -6.06
C ASN A 43 6.05 4.70 -6.25
N HIS A 44 5.33 5.32 -5.31
CA HIS A 44 3.88 5.47 -5.34
C HIS A 44 3.37 6.14 -6.62
N THR A 45 4.15 7.07 -7.16
CA THR A 45 3.75 7.85 -8.34
C THR A 45 4.06 7.14 -9.64
N LYS A 46 5.22 6.46 -9.72
CA LYS A 46 5.77 5.97 -11.00
C LYS A 46 5.52 4.50 -11.26
N TRP A 47 5.36 3.69 -10.23
CA TRP A 47 5.40 2.23 -10.38
C TRP A 47 4.08 1.59 -9.96
N HIS A 48 3.73 0.52 -10.67
CA HIS A 48 2.64 -0.36 -10.31
C HIS A 48 3.04 -1.23 -9.11
N VAL A 49 2.05 -1.74 -8.36
CA VAL A 49 2.31 -2.69 -7.25
C VAL A 49 2.86 -4.03 -7.71
N PHE A 50 2.77 -4.32 -9.01
CA PHE A 50 3.35 -5.50 -9.63
C PHE A 50 4.45 -5.06 -10.59
N PHE A 51 5.59 -5.73 -10.59
CA PHE A 51 6.66 -5.43 -11.55
C PHE A 51 6.54 -6.22 -12.87
N ASN A 52 5.59 -7.15 -12.97
CA ASN A 52 5.36 -7.94 -14.19
C ASN A 52 3.88 -8.37 -14.36
N GLU A 53 3.58 -8.97 -15.51
CA GLU A 53 2.25 -9.50 -15.84
C GLU A 53 1.92 -10.82 -15.12
N MET A 54 2.90 -11.43 -14.45
CA MET A 54 2.69 -12.60 -13.58
C MET A 54 2.26 -12.20 -12.15
N ARG A 55 2.02 -10.91 -11.91
CA ARG A 55 1.60 -10.34 -10.61
C ARG A 55 2.63 -10.57 -9.50
N PHE A 56 3.91 -10.49 -9.82
CA PHE A 56 4.95 -10.41 -8.80
C PHE A 56 5.04 -8.98 -8.28
N HIS A 57 5.07 -8.84 -6.96
CA HIS A 57 4.90 -7.55 -6.29
C HIS A 57 6.19 -6.73 -6.33
N ASN A 58 6.05 -5.42 -6.51
CA ASN A 58 7.11 -4.43 -6.37
C ASN A 58 7.67 -4.46 -4.94
N HIS A 59 8.98 -4.65 -4.81
CA HIS A 59 9.66 -4.78 -3.52
C HIS A 59 10.31 -3.48 -3.02
N ALA A 60 10.27 -2.41 -3.81
CA ALA A 60 11.02 -1.20 -3.56
C ALA A 60 10.65 -0.52 -2.24
N ALA A 61 9.35 -0.37 -1.97
CA ALA A 61 8.86 0.35 -0.79
C ALA A 61 9.24 -0.35 0.52
N HIS A 62 8.94 -1.64 0.66
CA HIS A 62 9.29 -2.35 1.89
C HIS A 62 10.80 -2.52 2.06
N ARG A 63 11.58 -2.64 0.98
CA ARG A 63 13.04 -2.74 1.08
C ARG A 63 13.61 -1.42 1.59
N ALA A 64 13.10 -0.29 1.10
CA ALA A 64 13.49 1.04 1.56
C ALA A 64 13.14 1.25 3.05
N ILE A 65 11.92 0.88 3.47
CA ILE A 65 11.50 1.01 4.88
C ILE A 65 12.32 0.11 5.78
N ALA A 66 12.51 -1.17 5.42
CA ALA A 66 13.34 -2.10 6.18
C ALA A 66 14.80 -1.61 6.31
N SER A 67 15.39 -1.12 5.22
CA SER A 67 16.75 -0.56 5.23
C SER A 67 16.85 0.64 6.17
N TRP A 68 15.87 1.54 6.11
CA TRP A 68 15.81 2.71 7.00
C TRP A 68 15.66 2.30 8.47
N ALA A 69 14.75 1.37 8.77
CA ALA A 69 14.53 0.85 10.12
C ALA A 69 15.78 0.14 10.68
N LEU A 70 16.61 -0.43 9.81
CA LEU A 70 17.91 -1.04 10.14
C LEU A 70 19.07 -0.03 10.20
N GLY A 71 18.81 1.28 10.09
CA GLY A 71 19.80 2.34 10.27
C GLY A 71 20.59 2.70 9.01
N ALA A 72 20.12 2.32 7.82
CA ALA A 72 20.80 2.66 6.57
C ALA A 72 20.88 4.18 6.33
N ASP A 73 21.99 4.63 5.74
CA ASP A 73 22.15 6.01 5.30
C ASP A 73 21.35 6.31 4.02
N ALA A 74 21.26 7.60 3.67
CA ALA A 74 20.53 8.07 2.49
C ALA A 74 21.04 7.48 1.17
N GLY A 75 22.36 7.29 1.02
CA GLY A 75 22.97 6.76 -0.19
C GLY A 75 22.64 5.28 -0.38
N ALA A 76 22.65 4.49 0.70
CA ALA A 76 22.24 3.09 0.67
C ALA A 76 20.76 2.93 0.27
N ILE A 77 19.85 3.74 0.86
CA ILE A 77 18.42 3.74 0.53
C ILE A 77 18.20 4.06 -0.95
N GLN A 78 18.80 5.15 -1.45
CA GLN A 78 18.66 5.58 -2.84
C GLN A 78 19.27 4.59 -3.82
N LYS A 79 20.43 4.00 -3.50
CA LYS A 79 21.09 3.01 -4.36
C LYS A 79 20.23 1.76 -4.50
N GLY A 80 19.67 1.27 -3.39
CA GLY A 80 18.74 0.15 -3.43
C GLY A 80 17.54 0.46 -4.32
N TYR A 81 16.94 1.66 -4.18
CA TYR A 81 15.76 2.02 -4.95
C TYR A 81 16.03 2.04 -6.45
N LYS A 82 17.19 2.58 -6.85
CA LYS A 82 17.63 2.57 -8.25
C LYS A 82 17.79 1.16 -8.82
N LEU A 83 18.17 0.18 -7.98
CA LEU A 83 18.29 -1.21 -8.42
C LEU A 83 16.91 -1.85 -8.63
N ASP A 84 15.96 -1.60 -7.72
CA ASP A 84 14.59 -2.12 -7.84
C ASP A 84 13.92 -1.56 -9.11
N CYS A 85 14.02 -0.24 -9.33
CA CYS A 85 13.38 0.47 -10.45
C CYS A 85 13.75 -0.03 -11.85
N HIS A 86 14.83 -0.80 -12.01
CA HIS A 86 15.31 -1.23 -13.33
C HIS A 86 14.32 -2.15 -14.07
N TYR A 87 13.47 -2.85 -13.33
CA TYR A 87 12.51 -3.82 -13.87
C TYR A 87 11.07 -3.57 -13.39
N GLU A 88 10.80 -2.43 -12.75
CA GLU A 88 9.46 -2.09 -12.28
C GLU A 88 8.51 -1.78 -13.45
N LYS A 89 7.25 -2.20 -13.32
CA LYS A 89 6.20 -1.87 -14.28
C LYS A 89 5.73 -0.44 -14.02
N PRO A 90 5.69 0.44 -15.03
CA PRO A 90 5.16 1.78 -14.84
C PRO A 90 3.69 1.78 -14.39
N ALA A 91 3.35 2.74 -13.53
CA ALA A 91 1.97 3.10 -13.25
C ALA A 91 1.29 3.59 -14.55
N PHE A 92 -0.02 3.37 -14.65
CA PHE A 92 -0.79 3.72 -15.85
C PHE A 92 -2.18 4.25 -15.47
N GLU A 93 -2.88 4.89 -16.41
CA GLU A 93 -4.25 5.32 -16.16
C GLU A 93 -5.22 4.16 -16.30
N SER A 94 -6.03 3.93 -15.26
CA SER A 94 -7.07 2.90 -15.29
C SER A 94 -8.18 3.24 -16.29
N PRO A 95 -8.87 2.23 -16.89
CA PRO A 95 -9.92 2.46 -17.88
C PRO A 95 -11.14 3.25 -17.38
N GLY A 96 -11.33 3.32 -16.06
CA GLY A 96 -12.40 4.08 -15.42
C GLY A 96 -12.15 4.27 -13.93
N ALA A 97 -12.95 5.12 -13.29
CA ALA A 97 -12.83 5.41 -11.87
C ALA A 97 -13.52 4.35 -10.99
N ILE A 98 -12.96 4.14 -9.79
CA ILE A 98 -13.62 3.40 -8.72
C ILE A 98 -14.32 4.38 -7.79
N THR A 99 -15.55 4.05 -7.41
CA THR A 99 -16.41 4.76 -6.46
C THR A 99 -16.98 3.75 -5.47
N SER A 100 -17.69 4.24 -4.45
CA SER A 100 -18.37 3.36 -3.48
C SER A 100 -19.42 2.43 -4.13
N ASP A 101 -20.00 2.84 -5.27
CA ASP A 101 -21.06 2.09 -5.93
C ASP A 101 -20.51 0.89 -6.72
N ASN A 102 -19.36 1.07 -7.38
CA ASN A 102 -18.75 0.05 -8.25
C ASN A 102 -17.51 -0.64 -7.62
N PHE A 103 -17.20 -0.36 -6.34
CA PHE A 103 -16.00 -0.87 -5.67
C PHE A 103 -15.77 -2.39 -5.82
N TYR A 104 -16.85 -3.18 -5.86
CA TYR A 104 -16.77 -4.64 -5.93
C TYR A 104 -16.78 -5.21 -7.36
N GLU A 105 -16.90 -4.37 -8.39
CA GLU A 105 -17.07 -4.80 -9.78
C GLU A 105 -15.75 -5.26 -10.45
N HIS A 106 -14.62 -4.67 -10.05
CA HIS A 106 -13.31 -4.87 -10.70
C HIS A 106 -12.27 -5.55 -9.80
N LEU A 107 -12.72 -6.33 -8.81
CA LEU A 107 -11.80 -6.99 -7.87
C LEU A 107 -10.88 -7.99 -8.57
N GLY A 108 -9.57 -7.79 -8.42
CA GLY A 108 -8.54 -8.63 -9.04
C GLY A 108 -8.28 -8.35 -10.52
N ASP A 109 -8.89 -7.30 -11.09
CA ASP A 109 -8.53 -6.74 -12.38
C ASP A 109 -7.44 -5.68 -12.18
N ASP A 110 -6.19 -6.04 -12.50
CA ASP A 110 -5.03 -5.19 -12.32
C ASP A 110 -5.11 -3.89 -13.13
N LYS A 111 -5.94 -3.85 -14.18
CA LYS A 111 -6.19 -2.61 -14.95
C LYS A 111 -6.84 -1.51 -14.12
N TYR A 112 -7.54 -1.87 -13.05
CA TYR A 112 -8.22 -0.93 -12.16
C TYR A 112 -7.42 -0.61 -10.88
N TYR A 113 -6.23 -1.17 -10.70
CA TYR A 113 -5.41 -0.96 -9.50
C TYR A 113 -5.20 0.54 -9.20
N ASN A 114 -4.80 1.33 -10.19
CA ASN A 114 -4.58 2.76 -9.99
C ASN A 114 -5.87 3.53 -9.64
N ALA A 115 -7.02 3.13 -10.18
CA ALA A 115 -8.32 3.68 -9.77
C ALA A 115 -8.69 3.30 -8.34
N TYR A 116 -8.42 2.06 -7.90
CA TYR A 116 -8.56 1.65 -6.50
C TYR A 116 -7.66 2.48 -5.58
N MET A 117 -6.39 2.70 -5.96
CA MET A 117 -5.50 3.57 -5.18
C MET A 117 -6.09 4.97 -5.02
N GLN A 118 -6.54 5.60 -6.11
CA GLN A 118 -7.12 6.95 -6.03
C GLN A 118 -8.35 7.03 -5.10
N PHE A 119 -9.24 6.04 -5.20
CA PHE A 119 -10.40 5.92 -4.32
C PHE A 119 -9.98 5.76 -2.84
N LEU A 120 -9.07 4.83 -2.56
CA LEU A 120 -8.61 4.49 -1.22
C LEU A 120 -7.82 5.64 -0.58
N VAL A 121 -7.01 6.36 -1.36
CA VAL A 121 -6.32 7.57 -0.91
C VAL A 121 -7.32 8.59 -0.39
N GLN A 122 -8.40 8.85 -1.13
CA GLN A 122 -9.43 9.80 -0.71
C GLN A 122 -10.19 9.30 0.51
N PHE A 123 -10.59 8.02 0.53
CA PHE A 123 -11.30 7.42 1.66
C PHE A 123 -10.47 7.48 2.94
N ILE A 124 -9.19 7.10 2.89
CA ILE A 124 -8.30 7.09 4.06
C ILE A 124 -8.03 8.52 4.55
N LYS A 125 -7.90 9.49 3.64
CA LYS A 125 -7.78 10.90 4.03
C LYS A 125 -9.00 11.38 4.84
N GLU A 126 -10.20 10.97 4.44
CA GLU A 126 -11.44 11.42 5.07
C GLU A 126 -11.79 10.64 6.35
N LYS A 127 -11.55 9.32 6.36
CA LYS A 127 -12.06 8.40 7.39
C LYS A 127 -10.97 7.64 8.15
N GLY A 128 -9.73 7.68 7.67
CA GLY A 128 -8.59 6.99 8.27
C GLY A 128 -8.40 5.55 7.81
N ALA A 129 -7.20 5.03 8.03
CA ALA A 129 -6.80 3.68 7.66
C ALA A 129 -7.61 2.58 8.37
N THR A 130 -7.92 2.76 9.65
CA THR A 130 -8.73 1.81 10.42
C THR A 130 -10.12 1.65 9.82
N ALA A 131 -10.80 2.74 9.48
CA ALA A 131 -12.10 2.68 8.85
C ALA A 131 -12.06 2.00 7.48
N ALA A 132 -10.97 2.19 6.71
CA ALA A 132 -10.79 1.52 5.43
C ALA A 132 -10.64 0.00 5.59
N LEU A 133 -9.87 -0.46 6.58
CA LEU A 133 -9.73 -1.89 6.88
C LEU A 133 -11.05 -2.51 7.34
N GLU A 134 -11.77 -1.85 8.25
CA GLU A 134 -13.07 -2.31 8.70
C GLU A 134 -14.08 -2.40 7.56
N GLU A 135 -14.18 -1.36 6.71
CA GLU A 135 -15.15 -1.31 5.61
C GLU A 135 -14.82 -2.30 4.50
N PHE A 136 -13.57 -2.31 4.04
CA PHE A 136 -13.18 -2.97 2.80
C PHE A 136 -12.51 -4.33 2.99
N VAL A 137 -12.01 -4.66 4.19
CA VAL A 137 -11.36 -5.96 4.44
C VAL A 137 -12.18 -6.81 5.40
N PHE A 138 -12.61 -6.26 6.54
CA PHE A 138 -13.21 -7.06 7.62
C PHE A 138 -14.73 -7.10 7.59
N SER A 139 -15.39 -6.15 6.91
CA SER A 139 -16.85 -6.10 6.91
C SER A 139 -17.48 -7.35 6.32
N ARG A 140 -18.71 -7.64 6.76
CA ARG A 140 -19.55 -8.67 6.15
C ARG A 140 -19.71 -8.43 4.65
N ARG A 141 -19.95 -7.18 4.24
CA ARG A 141 -20.15 -6.81 2.84
C ARG A 141 -18.91 -7.12 2.00
N ALA A 142 -17.72 -6.83 2.53
CA ALA A 142 -16.44 -7.11 1.88
C ALA A 142 -16.12 -8.61 1.71
N ASN A 143 -16.79 -9.48 2.46
CA ASN A 143 -16.47 -10.91 2.43
C ASN A 143 -17.58 -11.76 1.84
N VAL A 144 -18.83 -11.56 2.27
CA VAL A 144 -19.99 -12.35 1.84
C VAL A 144 -20.99 -11.57 0.99
N GLY A 145 -20.72 -10.28 0.72
CA GLY A 145 -21.55 -9.41 -0.12
C GLY A 145 -22.80 -8.85 0.57
N PRO A 146 -23.64 -8.09 -0.17
CA PRO A 146 -24.77 -7.35 0.40
C PRO A 146 -25.94 -8.21 0.89
N SER A 147 -25.96 -9.51 0.55
CA SER A 147 -27.04 -10.45 0.93
C SER A 147 -26.46 -11.74 1.52
N ALA A 148 -27.28 -12.56 2.18
CA ALA A 148 -26.86 -13.82 2.78
C ALA A 148 -26.75 -14.99 1.79
N ASN A 149 -27.40 -14.89 0.63
CA ASN A 149 -27.56 -16.00 -0.30
C ASN A 149 -26.73 -15.83 -1.57
N ILE A 150 -25.64 -15.05 -1.52
CA ILE A 150 -24.74 -14.90 -2.66
C ILE A 150 -23.90 -16.18 -2.75
N PRO A 151 -23.91 -16.88 -3.90
CA PRO A 151 -23.06 -18.05 -4.12
C PRO A 151 -21.60 -17.71 -3.84
N THR A 152 -20.85 -18.62 -3.19
CA THR A 152 -19.48 -18.37 -2.71
C THR A 152 -18.58 -17.82 -3.81
N GLU A 153 -18.68 -18.31 -5.04
CA GLU A 153 -17.89 -17.87 -6.20
C GLU A 153 -18.19 -16.43 -6.66
N LYS A 154 -19.33 -15.87 -6.24
CA LYS A 154 -19.72 -14.47 -6.49
C LYS A 154 -19.50 -13.57 -5.28
N GLN A 155 -19.04 -14.11 -4.15
CA GLN A 155 -18.72 -13.33 -2.98
C GLN A 155 -17.39 -12.57 -3.18
N PRO A 156 -17.24 -11.34 -2.63
CA PRO A 156 -16.01 -10.57 -2.87
C PRO A 156 -14.76 -11.18 -2.23
N GLN A 157 -14.91 -11.86 -1.08
CA GLN A 157 -13.84 -12.58 -0.37
C GLN A 157 -12.57 -11.73 -0.16
N ILE A 158 -12.71 -10.46 0.21
CA ILE A 158 -11.56 -9.55 0.29
C ILE A 158 -10.56 -9.98 1.36
N LEU A 159 -11.00 -10.52 2.51
CA LEU A 159 -10.06 -11.03 3.51
C LEU A 159 -9.17 -12.16 2.97
N SER A 160 -9.72 -13.07 2.17
CA SER A 160 -8.94 -14.12 1.52
C SER A 160 -7.96 -13.55 0.48
N ARG A 161 -8.35 -12.50 -0.24
CA ARG A 161 -7.47 -11.79 -1.19
C ARG A 161 -6.34 -11.06 -0.47
N PHE A 162 -6.65 -10.44 0.66
CA PHE A 162 -5.70 -9.76 1.52
C PHE A 162 -4.60 -10.69 2.08
N LEU A 163 -4.87 -12.00 2.17
CA LEU A 163 -3.90 -13.01 2.57
C LEU A 163 -3.27 -13.75 1.38
N ALA A 164 -3.74 -13.50 0.15
CA ALA A 164 -3.21 -14.11 -1.06
C ALA A 164 -1.88 -13.45 -1.49
N GLY A 165 -1.32 -13.87 -2.63
CA GLY A 165 -0.14 -13.23 -3.20
C GLY A 165 1.09 -13.29 -2.31
N LEU A 166 1.29 -14.38 -1.56
CA LEU A 166 2.33 -14.50 -0.53
C LEU A 166 2.26 -13.37 0.50
N VAL A 167 1.05 -13.03 0.93
CA VAL A 167 0.71 -12.04 1.98
C VAL A 167 1.24 -10.62 1.74
N HIS A 168 1.55 -10.23 0.49
CA HIS A 168 2.11 -8.90 0.21
C HIS A 168 1.17 -7.75 0.60
N SER A 169 -0.15 -7.91 0.44
CA SER A 169 -1.14 -6.97 0.98
C SER A 169 -0.96 -6.74 2.49
N MET A 170 -0.83 -7.83 3.24
CA MET A 170 -0.60 -7.78 4.69
C MET A 170 0.77 -7.17 5.03
N ILE A 171 1.81 -7.43 4.23
CA ILE A 171 3.13 -6.79 4.38
C ILE A 171 3.00 -5.27 4.22
N HIS A 172 2.37 -4.80 3.14
CA HIS A 172 2.15 -3.36 2.89
C HIS A 172 1.35 -2.69 4.02
N VAL A 173 0.18 -3.24 4.36
CA VAL A 173 -0.66 -2.69 5.43
C VAL A 173 0.06 -2.76 6.78
N GLY A 174 0.82 -3.82 7.04
CA GLY A 174 1.65 -3.97 8.25
C GLY A 174 2.68 -2.85 8.38
N TYR A 175 3.45 -2.58 7.32
CA TYR A 175 4.36 -1.43 7.28
C TYR A 175 3.62 -0.10 7.46
N GLY A 176 2.44 0.05 6.84
CA GLY A 176 1.61 1.23 7.01
C GLY A 176 1.17 1.46 8.46
N ALA A 177 0.76 0.39 9.15
CA ALA A 177 0.35 0.44 10.55
C ALA A 177 1.54 0.65 11.50
N GLU A 178 2.65 -0.03 11.28
CA GLU A 178 3.84 0.04 12.14
C GLU A 178 4.52 1.42 12.05
N PHE A 179 4.67 1.96 10.84
CA PHE A 179 5.42 3.19 10.59
C PHE A 179 4.54 4.42 10.40
N GLY A 180 3.20 4.30 10.52
CA GLY A 180 2.28 5.41 10.32
C GLY A 180 2.26 5.95 8.88
N LEU A 181 2.41 5.06 7.89
CA LEU A 181 2.51 5.41 6.46
C LEU A 181 1.19 5.07 5.75
N SER A 182 0.28 6.03 5.64
CA SER A 182 -1.01 5.81 4.98
C SER A 182 -0.89 5.37 3.51
N GLY A 183 0.16 5.80 2.80
CA GLY A 183 0.45 5.34 1.45
C GLY A 183 0.68 3.83 1.35
N MET A 184 1.35 3.24 2.35
CA MET A 184 1.55 1.78 2.40
C MET A 184 0.23 1.04 2.65
N VAL A 185 -0.68 1.62 3.45
CA VAL A 185 -2.03 1.03 3.64
C VAL A 185 -2.82 1.07 2.33
N VAL A 186 -2.81 2.20 1.62
CA VAL A 186 -3.45 2.33 0.30
C VAL A 186 -2.95 1.26 -0.65
N GLU A 187 -1.62 1.14 -0.81
CA GLU A 187 -1.01 0.24 -1.78
C GLU A 187 -1.30 -1.24 -1.49
N GLY A 188 -1.46 -1.60 -0.21
CA GLY A 188 -1.67 -2.97 0.24
C GLY A 188 -3.11 -3.45 0.30
N LEU A 189 -4.11 -2.56 0.26
CA LEU A 189 -5.50 -2.94 0.51
C LEU A 189 -6.12 -3.80 -0.61
N LEU A 190 -5.81 -3.51 -1.88
CA LEU A 190 -6.35 -4.23 -3.04
C LEU A 190 -5.36 -4.29 -4.22
N PRO A 191 -4.22 -5.00 -4.10
CA PRO A 191 -3.31 -5.25 -5.21
C PRO A 191 -3.84 -6.29 -6.20
#